data_AF-A0AAD1YKP8-F1
#
_entry.id   AF-A0AAD1YKP8-F1
#
_cell.length_a   1.000
_cell.length_b   1.000
_cell.length_c   1.000
_cell.angle_alpha   90.00
_cell.angle_beta   90.00
_cell.angle_gamma   90.00
#
_symmetry.space_group_name_H-M   'P 1'
#
loop_
_entity.id
_entity.type
_entity.pdbx_description
1 polymer ?
#
loop_
_entity_poly.entity_id
_entity_poly.type
_entity_poly.pdbx_seq_one_letter_code
_entity_poly.pdbx_strand_id
1 'polypeptide(L)'
;MKPTTSLKASTGSLRAGFSSKTSTRKNWCPLQGQSRKSPSWKSSLEDAFLWIGGWRPSITYHLLYSKSGLQLEARLAELIRGLSTGDLGDLYPNQLHQVNELQKDTIREEREITEKHAKLQETVADPSMVELSHVVTELLREERASAVEDSQVEATLTSKEDRLVEVMQTADDLRLKTLKQVVEVLTPAQSVHFFIAAAELHLRIHEWGKKLDNQNHTTNSPDLANGDGHSQ
;
A
#
# COMPACT_ATOMS: atom_id res chain seq x y z
N MET A 1 -4.66 29.60 36.40
CA MET A 1 -4.10 29.78 35.04
C MET A 1 -4.02 28.41 34.39
N LYS A 2 -4.72 28.20 33.27
CA LYS A 2 -4.70 26.95 32.49
C LYS A 2 -3.66 27.08 31.37
N PRO A 3 -2.97 25.98 31.00
CA PRO A 3 -2.59 25.78 29.61
C PRO A 3 -3.16 24.43 29.13
N THR A 4 -4.23 24.47 28.34
CA THR A 4 -4.80 23.28 27.70
C THR A 4 -5.24 23.67 26.30
N THR A 5 -4.28 24.01 25.43
CA THR A 5 -4.64 24.39 24.06
C THR A 5 -3.64 23.98 22.99
N SER A 6 -2.46 23.44 23.33
CA SER A 6 -1.45 23.14 22.29
C SER A 6 -1.44 21.71 21.74
N LEU A 7 -2.12 20.73 22.37
CA LEU A 7 -2.08 19.33 21.90
C LEU A 7 -3.21 18.92 20.95
N LYS A 8 -4.29 19.70 20.82
CA LYS A 8 -5.39 19.41 19.88
C LYS A 8 -5.13 19.89 18.45
N ALA A 9 -4.18 20.80 18.24
CA ALA A 9 -3.86 21.31 16.90
C ALA A 9 -2.99 20.33 16.08
N SER A 10 -2.12 19.54 16.75
CA SER A 10 -1.19 18.62 16.07
C SER A 10 -1.88 17.33 15.56
N THR A 11 -2.90 16.85 16.28
CA THR A 11 -3.69 15.68 15.86
C THR A 11 -4.64 15.95 14.69
N GLY A 12 -5.03 17.21 14.46
CA GLY A 12 -5.80 17.62 13.28
C GLY A 12 -4.98 17.65 11.99
N SER A 13 -3.70 18.06 12.07
CA SER A 13 -2.82 18.17 10.91
C SER A 13 -2.38 16.80 10.35
N LEU A 14 -2.24 15.79 11.21
CA LEU A 14 -1.91 14.41 10.79
C LEU A 14 -3.10 13.69 10.14
N ARG A 15 -4.35 13.98 10.54
CA ARG A 15 -5.56 13.52 9.83
C ARG A 15 -5.73 14.18 8.47
N ALA A 16 -5.41 15.47 8.35
CA ALA A 16 -5.50 16.19 7.07
C ALA A 16 -4.49 15.68 6.03
N GLY A 17 -3.27 15.33 6.45
CA GLY A 17 -2.25 14.75 5.56
C GLY A 17 -2.53 13.32 5.09
N PHE A 18 -3.31 12.54 5.86
CA PHE A 18 -3.78 11.22 5.44
C PHE A 18 -5.06 11.29 4.60
N SER A 19 -5.95 12.26 4.88
CA SER A 19 -7.18 12.49 4.11
C SER A 19 -6.93 13.11 2.72
N SER A 20 -5.81 13.81 2.51
CA SER A 20 -5.46 14.31 1.16
C SER A 20 -5.06 13.17 0.22
N LYS A 21 -4.46 12.08 0.73
CA LYS A 21 -4.10 10.89 -0.06
C LYS A 21 -5.33 10.07 -0.48
N THR A 22 -6.43 10.12 0.27
CA THR A 22 -7.69 9.46 -0.09
C THR A 22 -8.52 10.29 -1.05
N SER A 23 -8.37 11.62 -1.06
CA SER A 23 -9.08 12.49 -2.00
C SER A 23 -8.58 12.37 -3.44
N THR A 24 -7.30 12.04 -3.65
CA THR A 24 -6.76 11.77 -5.00
C THR A 24 -7.31 10.48 -5.62
N ARG A 25 -7.93 9.59 -4.83
CA ARG A 25 -8.59 8.37 -5.34
C ARG A 25 -10.00 8.57 -5.88
N LYS A 26 -10.60 9.75 -5.76
CA LYS A 26 -11.94 10.01 -6.32
C LYS A 26 -11.93 10.54 -7.76
N ASN A 27 -10.75 10.75 -8.35
CA ASN A 27 -10.61 11.31 -9.70
C ASN A 27 -10.02 10.28 -10.69
N TRP A 28 -10.47 9.03 -10.65
CA TRP A 28 -10.17 8.09 -11.73
C TRP A 28 -11.08 8.46 -12.91
N CYS A 29 -10.50 9.07 -13.95
CA CYS A 29 -11.18 9.38 -15.21
C CYS A 29 -10.30 8.86 -16.37
N PRO A 30 -10.90 8.48 -17.51
CA PRO A 30 -10.45 7.34 -18.29
C PRO A 30 -9.40 7.67 -19.36
N LEU A 31 -8.54 6.68 -19.60
CA LEU A 31 -7.84 6.37 -20.85
C LEU A 31 -7.29 7.56 -21.67
N GLN A 32 -6.10 8.03 -21.32
CA GLN A 32 -5.15 8.52 -22.33
C GLN A 32 -3.71 8.15 -21.96
N GLY A 33 -3.01 7.57 -22.94
CA GLY A 33 -1.55 7.60 -23.10
C GLY A 33 -0.76 6.85 -22.04
N GLN A 34 -0.02 5.82 -22.47
CA GLN A 34 0.98 5.08 -21.70
C GLN A 34 1.75 5.94 -20.69
N SER A 35 1.22 6.04 -19.48
CA SER A 35 1.89 6.62 -18.33
C SER A 35 1.66 5.62 -17.22
N ARG A 36 2.77 5.00 -16.81
CA ARG A 36 2.87 4.06 -15.70
C ARG A 36 2.00 4.60 -14.56
N LYS A 37 0.90 3.90 -14.23
CA LYS A 37 -0.11 4.32 -13.25
C LYS A 37 0.40 4.46 -11.81
N SER A 38 1.71 4.29 -11.62
CA SER A 38 2.40 4.50 -10.35
C SER A 38 2.71 5.99 -10.22
N PRO A 39 2.33 6.65 -9.12
CA PRO A 39 2.67 8.06 -8.92
C PRO A 39 4.18 8.26 -8.98
N SER A 40 4.64 9.37 -9.55
CA SER A 40 6.06 9.62 -9.88
C SER A 40 7.04 9.56 -8.69
N TRP A 41 6.54 9.63 -7.46
CA TRP A 41 7.34 9.52 -6.24
C TRP A 41 7.62 8.08 -5.80
N LYS A 42 7.02 7.09 -6.46
CA LYS A 42 7.06 5.69 -6.06
C LYS A 42 7.80 4.85 -7.09
N SER A 43 8.77 4.06 -6.62
CA SER A 43 9.53 3.15 -7.47
C SER A 43 8.71 1.95 -7.95
N SER A 44 9.12 1.32 -9.05
CA SER A 44 8.48 0.09 -9.55
C SER A 44 8.47 -1.04 -8.52
N LEU A 45 9.55 -1.13 -7.72
CA LEU A 45 9.68 -2.08 -6.62
C LEU A 45 8.60 -1.86 -5.56
N GLU A 46 8.43 -0.63 -5.09
CA GLU A 46 7.39 -0.30 -4.11
C GLU A 46 5.98 -0.55 -4.66
N ASP A 47 5.81 -0.45 -5.98
CA ASP A 47 4.53 -0.72 -6.64
C ASP A 47 4.17 -2.20 -6.70
N ALA A 48 5.14 -3.04 -7.03
CA ALA A 48 4.98 -4.48 -7.04
C ALA A 48 4.59 -5.07 -5.68
N PHE A 49 4.97 -4.42 -4.57
CA PHE A 49 4.68 -4.88 -3.21
C PHE A 49 3.41 -4.30 -2.58
N LEU A 50 2.58 -3.55 -3.31
CA LEU A 50 1.29 -3.13 -2.77
C LEU A 50 0.29 -4.28 -2.66
N TRP A 51 -0.43 -4.27 -1.55
CA TRP A 51 -1.64 -5.03 -1.32
C TRP A 51 -2.83 -4.09 -1.17
N ILE A 52 -3.77 -4.15 -2.12
CA ILE A 52 -5.05 -3.41 -2.11
C ILE A 52 -4.83 -1.93 -1.82
N GLY A 53 -3.96 -1.32 -2.62
CA GLY A 53 -3.68 0.12 -2.55
C GLY A 53 -2.78 0.58 -1.39
N GLY A 54 -2.13 -0.33 -0.65
CA GLY A 54 -1.23 0.01 0.46
C GLY A 54 -0.31 -1.14 0.83
N TRP A 55 0.37 -1.08 1.97
CA TRP A 55 1.16 -2.20 2.47
C TRP A 55 0.24 -3.30 3.05
N ARG A 56 0.72 -4.55 3.07
CA ARG A 56 -0.05 -5.66 3.63
C ARG A 56 0.09 -5.72 5.16
N PRO A 57 -1.00 -5.68 5.96
CA PRO A 57 -0.97 -5.67 7.42
C PRO A 57 -0.01 -6.67 8.09
N SER A 58 0.12 -7.87 7.54
CA SER A 58 0.98 -8.95 8.03
C SER A 58 2.47 -8.58 8.07
N ILE A 59 2.91 -7.62 7.24
CA ILE A 59 4.27 -7.08 7.23
C ILE A 59 4.65 -6.48 8.60
N THR A 60 3.68 -5.90 9.32
CA THR A 60 3.91 -5.36 10.68
C THR A 60 4.46 -6.43 11.62
N TYR A 61 3.90 -7.64 11.60
CA TYR A 61 4.34 -8.73 12.47
C TYR A 61 5.69 -9.29 12.03
N HIS A 62 5.91 -9.43 10.71
CA HIS A 62 7.21 -9.85 10.18
C HIS A 62 8.31 -8.88 10.60
N LEU A 63 8.09 -7.57 10.45
CA LEU A 63 9.04 -6.55 10.89
C LEU A 63 9.30 -6.65 12.39
N LEU A 64 8.25 -6.79 13.21
CA LEU A 64 8.37 -6.89 14.65
C LEU A 64 9.23 -8.10 15.03
N TYR A 65 8.92 -9.30 14.55
CA TYR A 65 9.70 -10.50 14.88
C TYR A 65 11.13 -10.43 14.36
N SER A 66 11.34 -9.99 13.12
CA SER A 66 12.69 -9.89 12.56
C SER A 66 13.55 -8.87 13.31
N LYS A 67 13.02 -7.68 13.62
CA LYS A 67 13.77 -6.66 14.37
C LYS A 67 14.02 -7.10 15.81
N SER A 68 13.02 -7.71 16.46
CA SER A 68 13.16 -8.24 17.83
C SER A 68 14.22 -9.34 17.91
N GLY A 69 14.20 -10.29 16.97
CA GLY A 69 15.20 -11.35 16.89
C GLY A 69 16.61 -10.81 16.70
N LEU A 70 16.80 -9.87 15.76
CA LEU A 70 18.10 -9.23 15.54
C LEU A 70 18.63 -8.50 16.79
N GLN A 71 17.76 -7.77 17.51
CA GLN A 71 18.16 -7.03 18.72
C GLN A 71 18.44 -7.96 19.90
N LEU A 72 17.62 -9.01 20.07
CA LEU A 72 17.81 -10.04 21.07
C LEU A 72 19.14 -10.77 20.88
N GLU A 73 19.43 -11.23 19.65
CA GLU A 73 20.67 -11.94 19.33
C GLU A 73 21.90 -11.08 19.60
N ALA A 74 21.87 -9.80 19.20
CA ALA A 74 22.98 -8.88 19.41
C ALA A 74 23.27 -8.59 20.89
N ARG A 75 22.29 -8.79 21.78
CA ARG A 75 22.36 -8.41 23.20
C ARG A 75 22.10 -9.57 24.16
N LEU A 76 22.13 -10.81 23.68
CA LEU A 76 21.81 -11.98 24.48
C LEU A 76 22.66 -12.08 25.77
N ALA A 77 23.95 -11.74 25.70
CA ALA A 77 24.85 -11.75 26.85
C ALA A 77 24.44 -10.74 27.94
N GLU A 78 23.95 -9.56 27.55
CA GLU A 78 23.50 -8.51 28.46
C GLU A 78 22.13 -8.86 29.06
N LEU A 79 21.25 -9.47 28.27
CA LEU A 79 19.95 -9.96 28.73
C LEU A 79 20.10 -11.07 29.79
N ILE A 80 21.02 -12.02 29.59
CA ILE A 80 21.33 -13.08 30.58
C ILE A 80 21.84 -12.48 31.89
N ARG A 81 22.51 -11.32 31.84
CA ARG A 81 22.95 -10.55 33.01
C ARG A 81 21.84 -9.69 33.63
N GLY A 82 20.63 -9.73 33.08
CA GLY A 82 19.46 -8.98 33.57
C GLY A 82 19.42 -7.52 33.14
N LEU A 83 20.23 -7.11 32.16
CA LEU A 83 20.24 -5.74 31.64
C LEU A 83 19.20 -5.61 30.53
N SER A 84 18.15 -4.82 30.77
CA SER A 84 17.14 -4.49 29.75
C SER A 84 17.46 -3.16 29.09
N THR A 85 17.34 -3.11 27.77
CA THR A 85 17.55 -1.91 26.96
C THR A 85 16.25 -1.17 26.61
N GLY A 86 15.10 -1.80 26.83
CA GLY A 86 13.77 -1.26 26.55
C GLY A 86 13.42 -1.23 25.06
N ASP A 87 14.21 -1.90 24.22
CA ASP A 87 13.99 -2.02 22.79
C ASP A 87 13.18 -3.28 22.45
N LEU A 88 13.09 -3.63 21.16
CA LEU A 88 12.31 -4.81 20.74
C LEU A 88 12.99 -6.14 21.06
N GLY A 89 14.27 -6.15 21.46
CA GLY A 89 14.92 -7.35 22.00
C GLY A 89 14.36 -7.76 23.37
N ASP A 90 13.72 -6.83 24.07
CA ASP A 90 13.19 -7.01 25.44
C ASP A 90 11.67 -7.28 25.44
N LEU A 91 11.12 -7.93 24.41
CA LEU A 91 9.70 -8.30 24.38
C LEU A 91 9.37 -9.33 25.46
N TYR A 92 8.36 -9.05 26.27
CA TYR A 92 7.88 -9.98 27.28
C TYR A 92 7.15 -11.17 26.63
N PRO A 93 7.17 -12.38 27.24
CA PRO A 93 6.46 -13.54 26.71
C PRO A 93 4.96 -13.31 26.49
N ASN A 94 4.31 -12.53 27.36
CA ASN A 94 2.90 -12.17 27.20
C ASN A 94 2.66 -11.22 26.02
N GLN A 95 3.61 -10.35 25.67
CA GLN A 95 3.54 -9.49 24.49
C GLN A 95 3.64 -10.35 23.23
N LEU A 96 4.62 -11.26 23.18
CA LEU A 96 4.77 -12.19 22.05
C LEU A 96 3.52 -13.04 21.84
N HIS A 97 2.93 -13.55 22.92
CA HIS A 97 1.67 -14.30 22.83
C HIS A 97 0.53 -13.44 22.26
N GLN A 98 0.33 -12.22 22.77
CA GLN A 98 -0.69 -11.29 22.27
C GLN A 98 -0.47 -10.94 20.79
N VAL A 99 0.76 -10.61 20.41
CA VAL A 99 1.15 -10.30 19.02
C VAL A 99 0.84 -11.48 18.10
N ASN A 100 1.11 -12.71 18.53
CA ASN A 100 0.81 -13.91 17.76
C ASN A 100 -0.69 -14.11 17.52
N GLU A 101 -1.54 -13.87 18.52
CA GLU A 101 -2.99 -13.92 18.33
C GLU A 101 -3.49 -12.80 17.41
N LEU A 102 -2.98 -11.57 17.58
CA LEU A 102 -3.29 -10.45 16.68
C LEU A 102 -2.90 -10.74 15.22
N GLN A 103 -1.77 -11.42 15.00
CA GLN A 103 -1.31 -11.82 13.68
C GLN A 103 -2.30 -12.80 13.03
N LYS A 104 -2.77 -13.82 13.77
CA LYS A 104 -3.74 -14.79 13.25
C LYS A 104 -5.03 -14.11 12.83
N ASP A 105 -5.55 -13.22 13.66
CA ASP A 105 -6.76 -12.45 13.36
C ASP A 105 -6.58 -11.55 12.14
N THR A 106 -5.45 -10.83 12.06
CA THR A 106 -5.13 -9.98 10.91
C THR A 106 -5.02 -10.78 9.62
N ILE A 107 -4.37 -11.96 9.63
CA ILE A 107 -4.24 -12.81 8.44
C ILE A 107 -5.62 -13.33 7.99
N ARG A 108 -6.52 -13.65 8.93
CA ARG A 108 -7.91 -14.02 8.59
C ARG A 108 -8.63 -12.87 7.88
N GLU A 109 -8.59 -11.67 8.44
CA GLU A 109 -9.23 -10.48 7.84
C GLU A 109 -8.60 -10.11 6.48
N GLU A 110 -7.27 -10.20 6.35
CA GLU A 110 -6.59 -10.02 5.05
C GLU A 110 -7.09 -10.99 3.98
N ARG A 111 -7.30 -12.27 4.35
CA ARG A 111 -7.80 -13.28 3.43
C ARG A 111 -9.21 -12.96 2.97
N GLU A 112 -10.08 -12.52 3.89
CA GLU A 112 -11.45 -12.10 3.57
C GLU A 112 -11.47 -10.89 2.63
N ILE A 113 -10.63 -9.88 2.88
CA ILE A 113 -10.54 -8.70 2.02
C ILE A 113 -9.97 -9.07 0.64
N THR A 114 -8.93 -9.92 0.59
CA THR A 114 -8.34 -10.41 -0.67
C THR A 114 -9.35 -11.16 -1.51
N GLU A 115 -10.16 -12.03 -0.88
CA GLU A 115 -11.23 -12.76 -1.55
C GLU A 115 -12.32 -11.82 -2.10
N LYS A 116 -12.72 -10.81 -1.32
CA LYS A 116 -13.68 -9.79 -1.79
C LYS A 116 -13.13 -8.99 -2.96
N HIS A 117 -11.86 -8.61 -2.91
CA HIS A 117 -11.18 -7.91 -4.00
C HIS A 117 -11.13 -8.76 -5.27
N ALA A 118 -10.76 -10.05 -5.15
CA ALA A 118 -10.71 -10.98 -6.28
C ALA A 118 -12.08 -11.13 -6.96
N LYS A 119 -13.15 -11.36 -6.18
CA LYS A 119 -14.52 -11.42 -6.69
C LYS A 119 -14.94 -10.14 -7.41
N LEU A 120 -14.53 -8.98 -6.90
CA LEU A 120 -14.80 -7.71 -7.57
C LEU A 120 -14.03 -7.58 -8.89
N GLN A 121 -12.77 -7.99 -8.93
CA GLN A 121 -11.95 -8.00 -10.15
C GLN A 121 -12.55 -8.91 -11.24
N GLU A 122 -13.12 -10.05 -10.85
CA GLU A 122 -13.82 -10.96 -11.78
C GLU A 122 -15.04 -10.30 -12.46
N THR A 123 -15.68 -9.32 -11.81
CA THR A 123 -16.86 -8.64 -12.38
C THR A 123 -16.57 -7.76 -13.59
N VAL A 124 -15.30 -7.54 -13.95
CA VAL A 124 -14.94 -6.85 -15.20
C VAL A 124 -15.37 -7.67 -16.43
N ALA A 125 -15.53 -8.98 -16.27
CA ALA A 125 -15.97 -9.90 -17.33
C ALA A 125 -17.35 -10.53 -17.03
N ASP A 126 -18.17 -9.88 -16.20
CA ASP A 126 -19.53 -10.36 -15.94
C ASP A 126 -20.48 -10.09 -17.14
N PRO A 127 -21.68 -10.71 -17.17
CA PRO A 127 -22.62 -10.52 -18.28
C PRO A 127 -22.95 -9.05 -18.55
N SER A 128 -23.06 -8.20 -17.52
CA SER A 128 -23.37 -6.77 -17.71
C SER A 128 -22.27 -6.05 -18.50
N MET A 129 -21.00 -6.33 -18.22
CA MET A 129 -19.87 -5.76 -18.96
C MET A 129 -19.75 -6.33 -20.37
N VAL A 130 -20.00 -7.62 -20.55
CA VAL A 130 -19.94 -8.29 -21.86
C VAL A 130 -21.05 -7.79 -22.79
N GLU A 131 -22.27 -7.68 -22.27
CA GLU A 131 -23.42 -7.14 -23.02
C GLU A 131 -23.18 -5.68 -23.41
N LEU A 132 -22.72 -4.83 -22.48
CA LEU A 132 -22.38 -3.44 -22.80
C LEU A 132 -21.28 -3.35 -23.86
N SER A 133 -20.21 -4.15 -23.73
CA SER A 133 -19.13 -4.20 -24.72
C SER A 133 -19.65 -4.59 -26.11
N HIS A 134 -20.54 -5.58 -26.18
CA HIS A 134 -21.15 -6.01 -27.43
C HIS A 134 -22.03 -4.91 -28.05
N VAL A 135 -22.90 -4.28 -27.26
CA VAL A 135 -23.79 -3.20 -27.71
C VAL A 135 -22.97 -2.03 -28.28
N VAL A 136 -21.95 -1.58 -27.53
CA VAL A 136 -21.05 -0.50 -27.98
C VAL A 136 -20.35 -0.88 -29.29
N THR A 137 -19.90 -2.13 -29.42
CA THR A 137 -19.22 -2.61 -30.63
C THR A 137 -20.14 -2.57 -31.86
N GLU A 138 -21.37 -3.07 -31.74
CA GLU A 138 -22.30 -3.10 -32.89
C GLU A 138 -22.74 -1.70 -33.31
N LEU A 139 -22.93 -0.76 -32.38
CA LEU A 139 -23.31 0.61 -32.69
C LEU A 139 -22.19 1.43 -33.34
N LEU A 140 -20.94 1.16 -32.98
CA LEU A 140 -19.78 1.69 -33.69
C LEU A 140 -19.72 1.20 -35.15
N ARG A 141 -20.16 -0.03 -35.43
CA ARG A 141 -20.24 -0.56 -36.80
C ARG A 141 -21.38 0.07 -37.60
N GLU A 142 -22.46 0.46 -36.92
CA GLU A 142 -23.62 1.12 -37.53
C GLU A 142 -23.51 2.66 -37.60
N GLU A 143 -22.38 3.26 -37.18
CA GLU A 143 -22.17 4.72 -37.08
C GLU A 143 -23.26 5.47 -36.28
N ARG A 144 -23.86 4.81 -35.28
CA ARG A 144 -24.94 5.36 -34.43
C ARG A 144 -24.54 5.51 -32.97
N ALA A 145 -23.34 6.04 -32.70
CA ALA A 145 -22.95 6.34 -31.32
C ALA A 145 -23.93 7.35 -30.69
N SER A 146 -24.65 6.94 -29.64
CA SER A 146 -25.66 7.77 -28.96
C SER A 146 -25.24 8.13 -27.53
N ALA A 147 -25.57 9.35 -27.08
CA ALA A 147 -25.24 9.84 -25.73
C ALA A 147 -25.92 9.07 -24.58
N VAL A 148 -26.91 8.22 -24.89
CA VAL A 148 -27.63 7.41 -23.89
C VAL A 148 -26.77 6.22 -23.43
N GLU A 149 -25.93 5.66 -24.31
CA GLU A 149 -25.04 4.54 -23.97
C GLU A 149 -23.89 4.95 -23.06
N ASP A 150 -23.28 6.10 -23.32
CA ASP A 150 -22.22 6.65 -22.46
C ASP A 150 -22.71 6.76 -21.01
N SER A 151 -23.99 7.12 -20.81
CA SER A 151 -24.59 7.19 -19.47
C SER A 151 -24.79 5.82 -18.80
N GLN A 152 -25.08 4.77 -19.57
CA GLN A 152 -25.27 3.41 -19.07
C GLN A 152 -23.93 2.71 -18.76
N VAL A 153 -22.94 2.91 -19.62
CA VAL A 153 -21.55 2.46 -19.39
C VAL A 153 -20.99 3.14 -18.15
N GLU A 154 -21.12 4.46 -18.05
CA GLU A 154 -20.68 5.23 -16.89
C GLU A 154 -21.34 4.72 -15.60
N ALA A 155 -22.67 4.58 -15.56
CA ALA A 155 -23.37 4.09 -14.37
C ALA A 155 -22.90 2.69 -13.92
N THR A 156 -22.62 1.80 -14.87
CA THR A 156 -22.11 0.45 -14.57
C THR A 156 -20.69 0.47 -14.03
N LEU A 157 -19.83 1.33 -14.59
CA LEU A 157 -18.47 1.54 -14.11
C LEU A 157 -18.45 2.20 -12.73
N THR A 158 -19.22 3.27 -12.52
CA THR A 158 -19.32 3.96 -11.22
C THR A 158 -19.73 3.00 -10.10
N SER A 159 -20.72 2.13 -10.35
CA SER A 159 -21.15 1.11 -9.37
C SER A 159 -20.02 0.14 -8.99
N LYS A 160 -19.21 -0.28 -9.96
CA LYS A 160 -18.04 -1.17 -9.71
C LYS A 160 -16.91 -0.41 -9.00
N GLU A 161 -16.68 0.84 -9.36
CA GLU A 161 -15.72 1.73 -8.68
C GLU A 161 -16.09 1.97 -7.22
N ASP A 162 -17.37 2.21 -6.91
CA ASP A 162 -17.86 2.38 -5.54
C ASP A 162 -17.57 1.14 -4.68
N ARG A 163 -17.78 -0.05 -5.24
CA ARG A 163 -17.43 -1.32 -4.58
C ARG A 163 -15.92 -1.48 -4.38
N LEU A 164 -15.10 -0.99 -5.31
CA LEU A 164 -13.64 -1.01 -5.16
C LEU A 164 -13.20 -0.08 -4.04
N VAL A 165 -13.81 1.10 -3.95
CA VAL A 165 -13.59 2.07 -2.88
C VAL A 165 -13.94 1.46 -1.52
N GLU A 166 -15.04 0.70 -1.41
CA GLU A 166 -15.41 0.00 -0.16
C GLU A 166 -14.35 -1.03 0.26
N VAL A 167 -13.85 -1.85 -0.67
CA VAL A 167 -12.79 -2.84 -0.39
C VAL A 167 -11.51 -2.15 0.04
N MET A 168 -11.15 -1.04 -0.62
CA MET A 168 -9.99 -0.22 -0.25
C MET A 168 -10.13 0.39 1.14
N GLN A 169 -11.32 0.90 1.50
CA GLN A 169 -11.60 1.43 2.84
C GLN A 169 -11.45 0.34 3.90
N THR A 170 -11.99 -0.85 3.63
CA THR A 170 -11.86 -2.00 4.54
C THR A 170 -10.39 -2.39 4.74
N ALA A 171 -9.56 -2.31 3.68
CA ALA A 171 -8.13 -2.54 3.77
C ALA A 171 -7.39 -1.44 4.56
N ASP A 172 -7.77 -0.17 4.38
CA ASP A 172 -7.24 0.97 5.13
C ASP A 172 -7.58 0.84 6.63
N ASP A 173 -8.81 0.46 6.96
CA ASP A 173 -9.26 0.21 8.32
C ASP A 173 -8.48 -0.92 8.99
N LEU A 174 -8.24 -2.02 8.27
CA LEU A 174 -7.41 -3.11 8.78
C LEU A 174 -5.98 -2.64 9.09
N ARG A 175 -5.35 -1.84 8.20
CA ARG A 175 -4.00 -1.29 8.46
C ARG A 175 -3.96 -0.44 9.72
N LEU A 176 -4.95 0.43 9.91
CA LEU A 176 -5.07 1.29 11.10
C LEU A 176 -5.29 0.45 12.36
N LYS A 177 -6.18 -0.54 12.29
CA LYS A 177 -6.47 -1.48 13.38
C LYS A 177 -5.20 -2.25 13.79
N THR A 178 -4.47 -2.83 12.84
CA THR A 178 -3.24 -3.58 13.07
C THR A 178 -2.19 -2.71 13.78
N LEU A 179 -1.93 -1.50 13.29
CA LEU A 179 -0.95 -0.59 13.92
C LEU A 179 -1.36 -0.21 15.34
N LYS A 180 -2.65 0.10 15.54
CA LYS A 180 -3.19 0.45 16.87
C LYS A 180 -3.00 -0.71 17.85
N GLN A 181 -3.42 -1.92 17.48
CA GLN A 181 -3.36 -3.09 18.34
C GLN A 181 -1.91 -3.46 18.71
N VAL A 182 -0.97 -3.36 17.76
CA VAL A 182 0.46 -3.61 18.05
C VAL A 182 0.99 -2.59 19.04
N VAL A 183 0.73 -1.29 18.86
CA VAL A 183 1.17 -0.24 19.79
C VAL A 183 0.53 -0.40 21.17
N GLU A 184 -0.69 -0.91 21.27
CA GLU A 184 -1.36 -1.18 22.56
C GLU A 184 -0.73 -2.36 23.33
N VAL A 185 -0.10 -3.32 22.64
CA VAL A 185 0.63 -4.43 23.27
C VAL A 185 2.04 -4.01 23.69
N LEU A 186 2.68 -3.14 22.92
CA LEU A 186 4.04 -2.67 23.17
C LEU A 186 4.09 -1.60 24.26
N THR A 187 5.23 -1.49 24.95
CA THR A 187 5.50 -0.31 25.78
C THR A 187 5.72 0.92 24.89
N PRO A 188 5.64 2.15 25.44
CA PRO A 188 5.92 3.37 24.65
C PRO A 188 7.32 3.37 24.02
N ALA A 189 8.35 2.90 24.74
CA ALA A 189 9.71 2.81 24.23
C ALA A 189 9.81 1.80 23.07
N GLN A 190 9.29 0.59 23.25
CA GLN A 190 9.22 -0.44 22.20
C GLN A 190 8.46 0.06 20.96
N SER A 191 7.35 0.79 21.14
CA SER A 191 6.58 1.38 20.05
C SER A 191 7.41 2.35 19.21
N VAL A 192 8.23 3.20 19.86
CA VAL A 192 9.15 4.09 19.16
C VAL A 192 10.20 3.28 18.37
N HIS A 193 10.80 2.25 18.98
CA HIS A 193 11.75 1.38 18.28
C HIS A 193 11.11 0.65 17.08
N PHE A 194 9.87 0.22 17.21
CA PHE A 194 9.09 -0.37 16.12
C PHE A 194 8.89 0.61 14.96
N PHE A 195 8.48 1.86 15.23
CA PHE A 195 8.31 2.86 14.17
C PHE A 195 9.63 3.29 13.52
N ILE A 196 10.72 3.35 14.28
CA ILE A 196 12.06 3.59 13.72
C ILE A 196 12.41 2.47 12.74
N ALA A 197 12.26 1.21 13.15
CA ALA A 197 12.55 0.06 12.29
C ALA A 197 11.66 0.06 11.01
N ALA A 198 10.39 0.44 11.13
CA ALA A 198 9.48 0.56 10.00
C ALA A 198 9.92 1.65 9.02
N ALA A 199 10.31 2.82 9.54
CA ALA A 199 10.82 3.93 8.73
C ALA A 199 12.14 3.58 8.05
N GLU A 200 13.07 2.95 8.77
CA GLU A 200 14.34 2.45 8.21
C GLU A 200 14.09 1.51 7.03
N LEU A 201 13.22 0.50 7.21
CA LEU A 201 12.89 -0.45 6.15
C LEU A 201 12.25 0.26 4.94
N HIS A 202 11.29 1.15 5.19
CA HIS A 202 10.61 1.88 4.12
C HIS A 202 11.59 2.74 3.29
N LEU A 203 12.48 3.48 3.96
CA LEU A 203 13.50 4.29 3.28
C LEU A 203 14.44 3.43 2.44
N ARG A 204 14.85 2.25 2.94
CA ARG A 204 15.72 1.34 2.20
C ARG A 204 15.04 0.75 0.97
N ILE A 205 13.79 0.31 1.08
CA ILE A 205 13.02 -0.19 -0.08
C ILE A 205 12.89 0.91 -1.14
N HIS A 206 12.59 2.14 -0.73
CA HIS A 206 12.47 3.27 -1.64
C HIS A 206 13.81 3.59 -2.35
N GLU A 207 14.92 3.64 -1.62
CA GLU A 207 16.25 3.87 -2.20
C GLU A 207 16.66 2.77 -3.18
N TRP A 208 16.44 1.51 -2.83
CA TRP A 208 16.77 0.38 -3.71
C TRP A 208 15.88 0.36 -4.96
N GLY A 209 14.59 0.64 -4.80
CA GLY A 209 13.67 0.73 -5.93
C GLY A 209 14.07 1.83 -6.92
N LYS A 210 14.42 3.03 -6.44
CA LYS A 210 14.91 4.11 -7.32
C LYS A 210 16.20 3.74 -8.05
N LYS A 211 17.13 3.05 -7.39
CA LYS A 211 18.38 2.58 -8.02
C LYS A 211 18.07 1.59 -9.15
N LEU A 212 17.16 0.65 -8.91
CA LEU A 212 16.72 -0.33 -9.91
C LEU A 212 16.09 0.36 -11.13
N ASP A 213 15.18 1.31 -10.89
CA ASP A 213 14.51 2.05 -11.97
C ASP A 213 15.51 2.82 -12.82
N ASN A 214 16.47 3.50 -12.21
CA ASN A 214 17.51 4.25 -12.93
C ASN A 214 18.40 3.34 -13.79
N GLN A 215 18.77 2.16 -13.30
CA GLN A 215 19.56 1.18 -14.07
C GLN A 215 18.81 0.71 -15.32
N ASN A 216 17.51 0.43 -15.19
CA ASN A 216 16.66 -0.01 -16.30
C ASN A 216 16.40 1.10 -17.34
N HIS A 217 16.49 2.37 -16.95
CA HIS A 217 16.42 3.49 -17.89
C HIS A 217 17.73 3.65 -18.68
N THR A 218 18.88 3.42 -18.06
CA THR A 218 20.19 3.54 -18.73
C THR A 218 20.47 2.41 -19.72
N THR A 219 19.97 1.19 -19.48
CA THR A 219 20.19 0.03 -20.36
C THR A 219 19.27 0.00 -21.58
N ASN A 220 18.15 0.73 -21.57
CA ASN A 220 17.16 0.78 -22.66
C ASN A 220 17.32 2.01 -23.57
N SER A 221 18.36 2.82 -23.40
CA SER A 221 18.71 3.88 -24.34
C SER A 221 19.65 3.29 -25.40
N PRO A 222 19.22 3.07 -26.66
CA PRO A 222 20.14 2.66 -27.69
C PRO A 222 21.09 3.82 -27.96
N ASP A 223 22.37 3.61 -27.68
CA ASP A 223 23.43 4.51 -28.11
C ASP A 223 23.28 4.79 -29.61
N LEU A 224 23.14 6.08 -29.93
CA LEU A 224 23.48 6.63 -31.23
C LEU A 224 25.00 6.52 -31.41
N ALA A 225 25.48 5.30 -31.64
CA ALA A 225 26.84 5.00 -32.00
C ALA A 225 26.83 4.00 -33.14
N ASN A 226 26.55 4.48 -34.35
CA ASN A 226 27.31 4.14 -35.56
C ASN A 226 26.76 4.83 -36.80
N GLY A 227 27.67 5.40 -37.59
CA GLY A 227 27.46 5.73 -39.00
C GLY A 227 27.50 7.23 -39.30
N ASP A 228 28.68 7.79 -39.53
CA ASP A 228 29.06 8.16 -40.90
C ASP A 228 30.45 8.79 -40.91
N GLY A 229 31.41 7.95 -41.30
CA GLY A 229 32.78 8.36 -41.58
C GLY A 229 33.32 7.56 -42.74
N HIS A 230 32.63 7.56 -43.88
CA HIS A 230 33.16 7.19 -45.19
C HIS A 230 32.43 7.97 -46.29
N SER A 231 33.06 9.02 -46.80
CA SER A 231 33.02 9.39 -48.22
C SER A 231 34.14 10.37 -48.56
N GLN A 232 35.04 9.85 -49.40
CA GLN A 232 36.08 10.48 -50.25
C GLN A 232 37.33 11.07 -49.59
#